data_AF-A0A959LNX7-F1
#
_entry.id   AF-A0A959LNX7-F1
#
_cell.length_a   1.000
_cell.length_b   1.000
_cell.length_c   1.000
_cell.angle_alpha   90.00
_cell.angle_beta   90.00
_cell.angle_gamma   90.00
#
_symmetry.space_group_name_H-M   'P 1'
#
loop_
_entity.id
_entity.type
_entity.pdbx_description
1 polymer ?
#
loop_
_entity_poly.entity_id
_entity_poly.type
_entity_poly.pdbx_seq_one_letter_code
_entity_poly.pdbx_strand_id
1 'polypeptide(L)'
;HPHQRALEILLIAAVSGMAGAKIFNAFETWDQFLADPIGNLFSSSGLTFYGGLIVATISLYFYARKHNMKFVHICDAAAPGLILAYGLGRLGCHFAGDGDWGIFNSAYITGSDGSLHLAAAGEFDQVVERVSAYYKDVLTIPHIYAPAPSWLPDWLYGMNYAHNVNHDGVLLPGCAGNYCGVLPVSVFPTPIYEFVACMVLFAILWALRTRMKYPLQLFGIYLIMNGLERFFVEKIRVNYKYDLGFIHPTQAEIISTVLVITGLILLFMVRKKKKEMQLS
;
A
#
# COMPACT_ATOMS: atom_id res chain seq x y z
N HIS A 1 33.77 -5.00 -8.79
CA HIS A 1 33.19 -3.64 -8.90
C HIS A 1 31.80 -3.57 -8.28
N PRO A 2 31.33 -2.40 -7.81
CA PRO A 2 30.03 -2.26 -7.13
C PRO A 2 28.84 -2.79 -7.94
N HIS A 3 28.85 -2.64 -9.27
CA HIS A 3 27.77 -3.14 -10.14
C HIS A 3 27.65 -4.67 -10.16
N GLN A 4 28.75 -5.41 -9.90
CA GLN A 4 28.73 -6.88 -9.86
C GLN A 4 28.00 -7.41 -8.62
N ARG A 5 27.86 -6.59 -7.57
CA ARG A 5 27.20 -6.96 -6.31
C ARG A 5 25.72 -6.60 -6.29
N ALA A 6 25.22 -5.86 -7.27
CA ALA A 6 23.82 -5.45 -7.32
C ALA A 6 22.87 -6.66 -7.39
N LEU A 7 23.22 -7.67 -8.20
CA LEU A 7 22.44 -8.91 -8.30
C LEU A 7 22.47 -9.68 -6.98
N GLU A 8 23.62 -9.77 -6.31
CA GLU A 8 23.73 -10.44 -5.01
C GLU A 8 22.86 -9.77 -3.94
N ILE A 9 22.91 -8.43 -3.87
CA ILE A 9 22.05 -7.64 -2.97
C ILE A 9 20.57 -7.92 -3.24
N LEU A 10 20.17 -7.93 -4.51
CA LEU A 10 18.80 -8.18 -4.91
C LEU A 10 18.34 -9.60 -4.56
N LEU A 11 19.16 -10.61 -4.84
CA LEU A 11 18.87 -12.01 -4.51
C LEU A 11 18.79 -12.24 -3.00
N ILE A 12 19.72 -11.65 -2.23
CA ILE A 12 19.70 -11.72 -0.78
C ILE A 12 18.41 -11.09 -0.25
N ALA A 13 18.06 -9.89 -0.72
CA ALA A 13 16.84 -9.20 -0.30
C ALA A 13 15.59 -10.00 -0.62
N ALA A 14 15.48 -10.57 -1.83
CA ALA A 14 14.34 -11.37 -2.24
C ALA A 14 14.19 -12.65 -1.42
N VAL A 15 15.27 -13.44 -1.27
CA VAL A 15 15.24 -14.70 -0.53
C VAL A 15 14.99 -14.47 0.95
N SER A 16 15.73 -13.56 1.57
CA SER A 16 15.57 -13.26 3.01
C SER A 16 14.24 -12.57 3.32
N GLY A 17 13.71 -11.76 2.40
CA GLY A 17 12.38 -11.14 2.52
C GLY A 17 11.27 -12.18 2.47
N MET A 18 11.29 -13.10 1.49
CA MET A 18 10.29 -14.19 1.43
C MET A 18 10.38 -15.11 2.65
N ALA A 19 11.60 -15.50 3.04
CA ALA A 19 11.82 -16.32 4.23
C ALA A 19 11.30 -15.63 5.50
N GLY A 20 11.62 -14.34 5.68
CA GLY A 20 11.16 -13.55 6.82
C GLY A 20 9.64 -13.42 6.88
N ALA A 21 8.99 -13.19 5.73
CA ALA A 21 7.54 -13.09 5.66
C ALA A 21 6.85 -14.39 6.09
N LYS A 22 7.40 -15.54 5.71
CA LYS A 22 6.90 -16.86 6.11
C LYS A 22 7.16 -17.19 7.58
N ILE A 23 8.35 -16.90 8.07
CA ILE A 23 8.70 -17.13 9.48
C ILE A 23 7.78 -16.33 10.40
N PHE A 24 7.53 -15.05 10.09
CA PHE A 24 6.64 -14.23 10.88
C PHE A 24 5.18 -14.65 10.76
N ASN A 25 4.73 -15.06 9.57
CA ASN A 25 3.39 -15.63 9.43
C ASN A 25 3.23 -16.87 10.31
N ALA A 26 4.23 -17.75 10.37
CA ALA A 26 4.20 -18.92 11.24
C ALA A 26 4.11 -18.56 12.73
N PHE A 27 4.74 -17.45 13.16
CA PHE A 27 4.60 -16.93 14.52
C PHE A 27 3.23 -16.31 14.78
N GLU A 28 2.65 -15.59 13.80
CA GLU A 28 1.32 -14.98 13.92
C GLU A 28 0.21 -16.03 13.92
N THR A 29 0.34 -17.10 13.11
CA THR A 29 -0.61 -18.21 13.02
C THR A 29 -0.08 -19.46 13.71
N TRP A 30 0.42 -19.33 14.94
CA TRP A 30 1.11 -20.41 15.65
C TRP A 30 0.28 -21.69 15.76
N ASP A 31 -1.01 -21.57 16.06
CA ASP A 31 -1.92 -22.72 16.20
C ASP A 31 -2.14 -23.45 14.87
N GLN A 32 -2.30 -22.71 13.77
CA GLN A 32 -2.45 -23.28 12.43
C GLN A 32 -1.13 -23.88 11.92
N PHE A 33 0.01 -23.29 12.28
CA PHE A 33 1.33 -23.80 11.97
C PHE A 33 1.62 -25.13 12.69
N LEU A 34 1.23 -25.27 13.96
CA LEU A 34 1.37 -26.53 14.70
C LEU A 34 0.52 -27.66 14.11
N ALA A 35 -0.64 -27.31 13.53
CA ALA A 35 -1.54 -28.28 12.90
C ALA A 35 -1.01 -28.79 11.55
N ASP A 36 -0.42 -27.93 10.71
CA ASP A 36 0.21 -28.33 9.45
C ASP A 36 1.47 -27.47 9.15
N PRO A 37 2.65 -27.89 9.66
CA PRO A 37 3.87 -27.11 9.52
C PRO A 37 4.37 -27.02 8.08
N ILE A 38 4.26 -28.10 7.30
CA ILE A 38 4.79 -28.15 5.93
C ILE A 38 3.83 -27.44 4.99
N GLY A 39 2.52 -27.70 5.10
CA GLY A 39 1.52 -27.05 4.25
C GLY A 39 1.49 -25.53 4.46
N ASN A 40 1.56 -25.05 5.71
CA ASN A 40 1.51 -23.61 5.98
C ASN A 40 2.79 -22.89 5.48
N LEU A 41 3.97 -23.51 5.65
CA LEU A 41 5.25 -22.91 5.23
C LEU A 41 5.39 -22.82 3.70
N PHE A 42 4.90 -23.84 2.96
CA PHE A 42 4.97 -23.88 1.49
C PHE A 42 3.71 -23.38 0.78
N SER A 43 2.65 -23.03 1.53
CA SER A 43 1.45 -22.46 0.94
C SER A 43 1.75 -21.14 0.21
N SER A 44 0.99 -20.82 -0.83
CA SER A 44 1.10 -19.55 -1.55
C SER A 44 0.52 -18.35 -0.78
N SER A 45 -0.13 -18.60 0.36
CA SER A 45 -0.83 -17.61 1.19
C SER A 45 -0.10 -17.38 2.53
N GLY A 46 -0.46 -16.32 3.26
CA GLY A 46 0.12 -16.01 4.57
C GLY A 46 1.55 -15.46 4.47
N LEU A 47 1.69 -14.25 3.95
CA LEU A 47 2.97 -13.52 3.90
C LEU A 47 2.88 -12.26 4.75
N THR A 48 3.51 -12.27 5.91
CA THR A 48 3.54 -11.09 6.80
C THR A 48 4.56 -10.07 6.27
N PHE A 49 4.08 -8.89 5.87
CA PHE A 49 4.92 -7.82 5.33
C PHE A 49 6.05 -7.40 6.26
N TYR A 50 5.77 -7.22 7.56
CA TYR A 50 6.75 -6.79 8.55
C TYR A 50 7.92 -7.77 8.70
N GLY A 51 7.62 -9.07 8.70
CA GLY A 51 8.64 -10.11 8.77
C GLY A 51 9.61 -10.07 7.59
N GLY A 52 9.07 -9.89 6.38
CA GLY A 52 9.90 -9.77 5.19
C GLY A 52 10.79 -8.53 5.21
N LEU A 53 10.23 -7.37 5.60
CA LEU A 53 10.99 -6.12 5.67
C LEU A 53 12.14 -6.19 6.70
N ILE A 54 11.86 -6.70 7.91
CA ILE A 54 12.84 -6.78 9.00
C ILE A 54 13.99 -7.72 8.63
N VAL A 55 13.68 -8.94 8.18
CA VAL A 55 14.70 -9.95 7.89
C VAL A 55 15.53 -9.56 6.67
N ALA A 56 14.91 -8.97 5.64
CA ALA A 56 15.65 -8.45 4.48
C ALA A 56 16.60 -7.31 4.89
N THR A 57 16.15 -6.36 5.72
CA THR A 57 16.97 -5.25 6.18
C THR A 57 18.16 -5.72 7.00
N ILE A 58 17.96 -6.65 7.93
CA ILE A 58 19.03 -7.23 8.76
C ILE A 58 20.04 -7.98 7.89
N SER A 59 19.56 -8.79 6.94
CA SER A 59 20.43 -9.55 6.03
C SER A 59 21.28 -8.64 5.16
N LEU A 60 20.69 -7.57 4.62
CA LEU A 60 21.41 -6.56 3.84
C LEU A 60 22.42 -5.77 4.68
N TYR A 61 22.11 -5.47 5.94
CA TYR A 61 23.04 -4.82 6.85
C TYR A 61 24.30 -5.68 7.11
N PHE A 62 24.11 -6.96 7.42
CA PHE A 62 25.23 -7.87 7.62
C PHE A 62 26.05 -8.08 6.35
N TYR A 63 25.39 -8.21 5.19
CA TYR A 63 26.06 -8.28 3.90
C TYR A 63 26.89 -7.02 3.63
N ALA A 64 26.32 -5.83 3.84
CA ALA A 64 27.03 -4.57 3.67
C ALA A 64 28.28 -4.49 4.56
N ARG A 65 28.16 -4.90 5.83
CA ARG A 65 29.27 -4.94 6.79
C ARG A 65 30.37 -5.91 6.35
N LYS A 66 29.99 -7.11 5.89
CA LYS A 66 30.93 -8.14 5.41
C LYS A 66 31.76 -7.65 4.22
N HIS A 67 31.16 -6.83 3.36
CA HIS A 67 31.79 -6.33 2.13
C HIS A 67 32.35 -4.91 2.27
N ASN A 68 32.49 -4.37 3.49
CA ASN A 68 32.98 -3.02 3.77
C ASN A 68 32.21 -1.91 3.02
N MET A 69 30.93 -2.15 2.73
CA MET A 69 30.04 -1.18 2.11
C MET A 69 29.32 -0.38 3.21
N LYS A 70 29.26 0.95 3.08
CA LYS A 70 28.47 1.76 4.02
C LYS A 70 26.98 1.56 3.72
N PHE A 71 26.25 0.99 4.67
CA PHE A 71 24.82 0.68 4.55
C PHE A 71 23.97 1.90 4.12
N VAL A 72 24.36 3.10 4.55
CA VAL A 72 23.71 4.36 4.17
C VAL A 72 23.62 4.59 2.65
N HIS A 73 24.63 4.13 1.89
CA HIS A 73 24.61 4.24 0.43
C HIS A 73 23.66 3.23 -0.21
N ILE A 74 23.47 2.06 0.43
CA ILE A 74 22.49 1.06 -0.01
C ILE A 74 21.08 1.61 0.20
N CYS A 75 20.81 2.27 1.33
CA CYS A 75 19.52 2.92 1.58
C CYS A 75 19.16 3.95 0.49
N ASP A 76 20.08 4.86 0.16
CA ASP A 76 19.85 5.84 -0.91
C ASP A 76 19.64 5.16 -2.27
N ALA A 77 20.43 4.13 -2.60
CA ALA A 77 20.29 3.41 -3.86
C ALA A 77 18.97 2.63 -3.96
N ALA A 78 18.46 2.13 -2.83
CA ALA A 78 17.21 1.38 -2.77
C ALA A 78 15.97 2.28 -2.84
N ALA A 79 16.06 3.54 -2.41
CA ALA A 79 14.89 4.42 -2.22
C ALA A 79 13.98 4.55 -3.46
N PRO A 80 14.49 4.81 -4.68
CA PRO A 80 13.63 4.83 -5.88
C PRO A 80 13.03 3.45 -6.19
N GLY A 81 13.78 2.36 -5.98
CA GLY A 81 13.29 1.00 -6.20
C GLY A 81 12.16 0.62 -5.25
N LEU A 82 12.24 1.06 -3.98
CA LEU A 82 11.22 0.77 -2.97
C LEU A 82 9.87 1.39 -3.33
N ILE A 83 9.83 2.66 -3.73
CA ILE A 83 8.56 3.31 -4.09
C ILE A 83 7.96 2.73 -5.38
N LEU A 84 8.81 2.34 -6.34
CA LEU A 84 8.37 1.68 -7.56
C LEU A 84 7.76 0.31 -7.25
N ALA A 85 8.43 -0.49 -6.42
CA ALA A 85 7.93 -1.79 -5.98
C ALA A 85 6.59 -1.67 -5.25
N TYR A 86 6.44 -0.64 -4.40
CA TYR A 86 5.19 -0.37 -3.71
C TYR A 86 4.05 -0.04 -4.68
N GLY A 87 4.28 0.86 -5.64
CA GLY A 87 3.29 1.17 -6.68
C GLY A 87 2.88 -0.04 -7.49
N LEU A 88 3.84 -0.88 -7.92
CA LEU A 88 3.54 -2.13 -8.63
C LEU A 88 2.72 -3.10 -7.77
N GLY A 89 3.00 -3.18 -6.47
CA GLY A 89 2.18 -3.95 -5.52
C GLY A 89 0.72 -3.47 -5.49
N ARG A 90 0.49 -2.16 -5.54
CA ARG A 90 -0.88 -1.60 -5.57
C ARG A 90 -1.65 -1.89 -6.85
N LEU A 91 -0.97 -2.02 -7.98
CA LEU A 91 -1.62 -2.56 -9.19
C LEU A 91 -2.07 -4.02 -8.99
N GLY A 92 -1.30 -4.83 -8.26
CA GLY A 92 -1.73 -6.17 -7.87
C GLY A 92 -3.05 -6.15 -7.08
N CYS A 93 -3.14 -5.30 -6.06
CA CYS A 93 -4.37 -5.08 -5.28
C CYS A 93 -5.54 -4.64 -6.16
N HIS A 94 -5.28 -3.74 -7.11
CA HIS A 94 -6.28 -3.28 -8.06
C HIS A 94 -6.88 -4.42 -8.90
N PHE A 95 -6.03 -5.26 -9.50
CA PHE A 95 -6.50 -6.36 -10.35
C PHE A 95 -7.12 -7.51 -9.56
N ALA A 96 -6.70 -7.72 -8.32
CA ALA A 96 -7.31 -8.71 -7.44
C ALA A 96 -8.67 -8.25 -6.91
N GLY A 97 -8.87 -6.94 -6.67
CA GLY A 97 -10.01 -6.45 -5.91
C GLY A 97 -9.98 -7.01 -4.48
N ASP A 98 -8.84 -6.87 -3.81
CA ASP A 98 -8.60 -7.45 -2.48
C ASP A 98 -9.13 -6.58 -1.31
N GLY A 99 -9.95 -5.58 -1.59
CA GLY A 99 -10.53 -4.72 -0.55
C GLY A 99 -9.75 -3.43 -0.27
N ASP A 100 -8.62 -3.20 -0.95
CA ASP A 100 -7.78 -2.01 -0.77
C ASP A 100 -8.34 -0.73 -1.42
N TRP A 101 -9.66 -0.64 -1.60
CA TRP A 101 -10.36 0.51 -2.17
C TRP A 101 -10.74 1.57 -1.11
N GLY A 102 -11.15 2.74 -1.58
CA GLY A 102 -11.52 3.86 -0.73
C GLY A 102 -12.95 3.78 -0.21
N ILE A 103 -13.42 4.89 0.38
CA ILE A 103 -14.82 5.10 0.74
C ILE A 103 -15.75 4.90 -0.47
N PHE A 104 -17.03 4.70 -0.19
CA PHE A 104 -18.03 4.58 -1.25
C PHE A 104 -18.24 5.91 -1.97
N ASN A 105 -18.38 5.84 -3.28
CA ASN A 105 -18.79 6.94 -4.13
C ASN A 105 -20.26 6.75 -4.52
N SER A 106 -21.14 7.53 -3.89
CA SER A 106 -22.59 7.42 -4.10
C SER A 106 -23.07 8.01 -5.43
N ALA A 107 -22.15 8.54 -6.26
CA ALA A 107 -22.49 8.99 -7.61
C ALA A 107 -22.75 7.85 -8.59
N TYR A 108 -22.26 6.64 -8.30
CA TYR A 108 -22.40 5.50 -9.20
C TYR A 108 -22.88 4.23 -8.48
N ILE A 109 -23.78 3.52 -9.15
CA ILE A 109 -24.45 2.32 -8.66
C ILE A 109 -24.24 1.19 -9.66
N THR A 110 -24.22 -0.04 -9.16
CA THR A 110 -24.16 -1.24 -10.01
C THR A 110 -25.56 -1.65 -10.44
N GLY A 111 -25.78 -1.70 -11.75
CA GLY A 111 -27.01 -2.17 -12.37
C GLY A 111 -27.24 -3.67 -12.21
N SER A 112 -28.42 -4.14 -12.61
CA SER A 112 -28.79 -5.56 -12.59
C SER A 112 -27.99 -6.42 -13.57
N ASP A 113 -27.20 -5.81 -14.45
CA ASP A 113 -26.28 -6.48 -15.38
C ASP A 113 -24.83 -6.47 -14.86
N GLY A 114 -24.57 -5.86 -13.69
CA GLY A 114 -23.23 -5.68 -13.13
C GLY A 114 -22.47 -4.46 -13.68
N SER A 115 -23.07 -3.70 -14.60
CA SER A 115 -22.45 -2.48 -15.15
C SER A 115 -22.61 -1.30 -14.19
N LEU A 116 -21.72 -0.31 -14.33
CA LEU A 116 -21.72 0.89 -13.51
C LEU A 116 -22.48 2.01 -14.23
N HIS A 117 -23.47 2.61 -13.58
CA HIS A 117 -24.20 3.78 -14.09
C HIS A 117 -24.31 4.88 -13.05
N LEU A 118 -24.58 6.10 -13.52
CA LEU A 118 -24.72 7.27 -12.67
C LEU A 118 -26.04 7.22 -11.91
N ALA A 119 -25.99 7.38 -10.59
CA ALA A 119 -27.13 7.24 -9.70
C ALA A 119 -28.15 8.37 -9.90
N ALA A 120 -29.43 8.00 -10.04
CA ALA A 120 -30.54 8.95 -9.96
C ALA A 120 -30.79 9.39 -8.51
N ALA A 121 -31.52 10.50 -8.34
CA ALA A 121 -31.85 11.03 -7.02
C ALA A 121 -32.61 9.99 -6.17
N GLY A 122 -32.08 9.66 -4.99
CA GLY A 122 -32.66 8.67 -4.07
C GLY A 122 -32.39 7.20 -4.43
N GLU A 123 -31.74 6.91 -5.56
CA GLU A 123 -31.41 5.53 -5.97
C GLU A 123 -30.36 4.91 -5.04
N PHE A 124 -29.42 5.71 -4.56
CA PHE A 124 -28.42 5.29 -3.57
C PHE A 124 -29.07 4.75 -2.30
N ASP A 125 -30.00 5.50 -1.72
CA ASP A 125 -30.70 5.10 -0.49
C ASP A 125 -31.51 3.81 -0.70
N GLN A 126 -32.14 3.65 -1.86
CA GLN A 126 -32.89 2.43 -2.22
C GLN A 126 -31.98 1.20 -2.34
N VAL A 127 -30.78 1.37 -2.94
CA VAL A 127 -29.81 0.27 -3.05
C VAL A 127 -29.28 -0.09 -1.67
N VAL A 128 -28.90 0.91 -0.87
CA VAL A 128 -28.46 0.76 0.51
C VAL A 128 -29.48 0.01 1.34
N GLU A 129 -30.76 0.35 1.25
CA GLU A 129 -31.84 -0.33 1.96
C GLU A 129 -31.98 -1.78 1.49
N ARG A 130 -31.89 -2.04 0.18
CA ARG A 130 -31.95 -3.39 -0.40
C ARG A 130 -30.79 -4.28 0.06
N VAL A 131 -29.58 -3.73 0.19
CA VAL A 131 -28.39 -4.47 0.64
C VAL A 131 -28.11 -4.35 2.14
N SER A 132 -28.96 -3.66 2.90
CA SER A 132 -28.83 -3.52 4.37
C SER A 132 -28.82 -4.86 5.11
N ALA A 133 -29.43 -5.91 4.54
CA ALA A 133 -29.36 -7.26 5.08
C ALA A 133 -27.98 -7.93 4.89
N TYR A 134 -27.23 -7.53 3.86
CA TYR A 134 -25.88 -8.03 3.55
C TYR A 134 -24.78 -7.28 4.30
N TYR A 135 -24.94 -5.98 4.44
CA TYR A 135 -24.02 -5.10 5.14
C TYR A 135 -24.69 -4.67 6.44
N LYS A 136 -24.27 -5.24 7.58
CA LYS A 136 -24.87 -4.97 8.91
C LYS A 136 -24.90 -3.49 9.31
N ASP A 137 -24.15 -2.62 8.64
CA ASP A 137 -23.92 -1.23 9.01
C ASP A 137 -23.98 -0.24 7.82
N VAL A 138 -24.72 -0.51 6.73
CA VAL A 138 -24.72 0.39 5.54
C VAL A 138 -25.02 1.85 5.87
N LEU A 139 -25.92 2.09 6.83
CA LEU A 139 -26.35 3.43 7.24
C LEU A 139 -25.25 4.27 7.93
N THR A 140 -24.14 3.67 8.37
CA THR A 140 -23.00 4.39 8.97
C THR A 140 -21.77 4.40 8.06
N ILE A 141 -21.88 3.84 6.85
CA ILE A 141 -20.76 3.76 5.92
C ILE A 141 -20.40 5.16 5.40
N PRO A 142 -19.14 5.61 5.55
CA PRO A 142 -18.70 6.87 4.97
C PRO A 142 -18.79 6.82 3.44
N HIS A 143 -19.52 7.77 2.85
CA HIS A 143 -19.66 7.91 1.41
C HIS A 143 -19.62 9.38 0.98
N ILE A 144 -19.23 9.62 -0.27
CA ILE A 144 -19.25 10.95 -0.89
C ILE A 144 -19.92 10.84 -2.26
N TYR A 145 -20.80 11.79 -2.57
CA TYR A 145 -21.32 11.94 -3.93
C TYR A 145 -20.32 12.74 -4.77
N ALA A 146 -19.55 12.07 -5.64
CA ALA A 146 -18.60 12.73 -6.53
C ALA A 146 -18.61 12.10 -7.93
N PRO A 147 -19.37 12.66 -8.90
CA PRO A 147 -19.26 12.24 -10.28
C PRO A 147 -17.90 12.65 -10.86
N ALA A 148 -17.40 11.88 -11.81
CA ALA A 148 -16.18 12.18 -12.53
C ALA A 148 -16.31 13.52 -13.27
N PRO A 149 -15.25 14.35 -13.29
CA PRO A 149 -15.19 15.48 -14.20
C PRO A 149 -15.38 15.03 -15.65
N SER A 150 -16.00 15.86 -16.49
CA SER A 150 -16.33 15.51 -17.89
C SER A 150 -15.14 15.10 -18.77
N TRP A 151 -13.92 15.48 -18.39
CA TRP A 151 -12.68 15.14 -19.10
C TRP A 151 -12.05 13.83 -18.63
N LEU A 152 -12.61 13.20 -17.59
CA LEU A 152 -12.05 12.02 -16.95
C LEU A 152 -13.00 10.82 -17.10
N PRO A 153 -12.50 9.61 -17.37
CA PRO A 153 -13.34 8.42 -17.40
C PRO A 153 -13.96 8.11 -16.03
N ASP A 154 -15.23 7.69 -16.03
CA ASP A 154 -15.98 7.33 -14.82
C ASP A 154 -15.29 6.26 -13.97
N TRP A 155 -14.66 5.27 -14.62
CA TRP A 155 -13.96 4.18 -13.94
C TRP A 155 -12.76 4.66 -13.11
N LEU A 156 -12.22 5.86 -13.35
CA LEU A 156 -11.15 6.40 -12.52
C LEU A 156 -11.68 7.06 -11.25
N TYR A 157 -12.99 7.32 -11.15
CA TYR A 157 -13.65 7.98 -10.01
C TYR A 157 -14.59 7.06 -9.24
N GLY A 158 -15.11 6.02 -9.88
CA GLY A 158 -15.95 5.00 -9.26
C GLY A 158 -15.74 3.64 -9.91
N MET A 159 -15.47 2.62 -9.10
CA MET A 159 -15.39 1.23 -9.54
C MET A 159 -16.20 0.33 -8.61
N ASN A 160 -16.81 -0.72 -9.16
CA ASN A 160 -17.56 -1.71 -8.40
C ASN A 160 -16.81 -3.03 -8.19
N TYR A 161 -15.58 -3.15 -8.72
CA TYR A 161 -14.72 -4.33 -8.56
C TYR A 161 -15.47 -5.65 -8.79
N ALA A 162 -16.02 -5.83 -9.98
CA ALA A 162 -16.61 -7.09 -10.40
C ALA A 162 -15.57 -8.22 -10.33
N HIS A 163 -15.99 -9.40 -9.86
CA HIS A 163 -15.14 -10.57 -9.66
C HIS A 163 -14.01 -10.37 -8.64
N ASN A 164 -14.25 -9.58 -7.59
CA ASN A 164 -13.26 -9.34 -6.54
C ASN A 164 -12.94 -10.63 -5.74
N VAL A 165 -11.68 -10.77 -5.32
CA VAL A 165 -11.20 -11.98 -4.62
C VAL A 165 -11.82 -12.18 -3.24
N ASN A 166 -12.27 -11.11 -2.61
CA ASN A 166 -12.89 -11.15 -1.29
C ASN A 166 -14.34 -11.67 -1.31
N HIS A 167 -14.95 -11.79 -2.50
CA HIS A 167 -16.38 -12.06 -2.66
C HIS A 167 -17.26 -11.01 -1.97
N ASP A 168 -16.75 -9.78 -1.86
CA ASP A 168 -17.44 -8.64 -1.27
C ASP A 168 -18.56 -8.14 -2.19
N GLY A 169 -19.68 -7.76 -1.58
CA GLY A 169 -20.84 -7.19 -2.26
C GLY A 169 -21.96 -8.19 -2.56
N VAL A 170 -22.63 -7.98 -3.69
CA VAL A 170 -23.73 -8.82 -4.17
C VAL A 170 -23.25 -9.77 -5.26
N LEU A 171 -24.03 -10.82 -5.53
CA LEU A 171 -23.68 -11.79 -6.57
C LEU A 171 -24.02 -11.27 -7.96
N LEU A 172 -23.07 -11.41 -8.89
CA LEU A 172 -23.27 -11.13 -10.31
C LEU A 172 -24.31 -12.09 -10.92
N PRO A 173 -25.30 -11.57 -11.66
CA PRO A 173 -26.34 -12.40 -12.25
C PRO A 173 -25.76 -13.30 -13.33
N GLY A 174 -26.10 -14.59 -13.29
CA GLY A 174 -25.63 -15.58 -14.27
C GLY A 174 -24.15 -15.95 -14.13
N CYS A 175 -23.45 -15.50 -13.08
CA CYS A 175 -22.07 -15.90 -12.81
C CYS A 175 -22.02 -17.32 -12.22
N ALA A 176 -21.23 -18.19 -12.84
CA ALA A 176 -20.94 -19.53 -12.36
C ALA A 176 -19.42 -19.69 -12.18
N GLY A 177 -18.96 -19.80 -10.94
CA GLY A 177 -17.54 -19.97 -10.62
C GLY A 177 -17.16 -19.44 -9.25
N ASN A 178 -15.87 -19.50 -8.96
CA ASN A 178 -15.28 -18.82 -7.81
C ASN A 178 -15.05 -17.35 -8.22
N TYR A 179 -15.34 -16.40 -7.34
CA TYR A 179 -15.34 -14.94 -7.60
C TYR A 179 -16.53 -14.41 -8.41
N CYS A 180 -17.73 -14.42 -7.83
CA CYS A 180 -18.93 -13.79 -8.40
C CYS A 180 -19.38 -12.51 -7.66
N GLY A 181 -18.55 -11.98 -6.76
CA GLY A 181 -18.86 -10.76 -6.01
C GLY A 181 -18.72 -9.49 -6.85
N VAL A 182 -19.61 -8.52 -6.62
CA VAL A 182 -19.54 -7.16 -7.14
C VAL A 182 -20.10 -6.18 -6.11
N LEU A 183 -19.47 -5.02 -5.95
CA LEU A 183 -19.97 -4.02 -5.02
C LEU A 183 -21.26 -3.38 -5.56
N PRO A 184 -22.34 -3.28 -4.76
CA PRO A 184 -23.60 -2.69 -5.20
C PRO A 184 -23.50 -1.18 -5.42
N VAL A 185 -22.57 -0.54 -4.72
CA VAL A 185 -22.23 0.88 -4.84
C VAL A 185 -20.75 0.99 -5.19
N SER A 186 -20.40 1.95 -6.05
CA SER A 186 -19.00 2.16 -6.41
C SER A 186 -18.17 2.65 -5.23
N VAL A 187 -16.86 2.42 -5.32
CA VAL A 187 -15.84 2.91 -4.40
C VAL A 187 -14.78 3.68 -5.16
N PHE A 188 -14.08 4.60 -4.50
CA PHE A 188 -12.93 5.25 -5.11
C PHE A 188 -11.79 4.23 -5.29
N PRO A 189 -11.22 4.07 -6.49
CA PRO A 189 -10.17 3.10 -6.74
C PRO A 189 -8.80 3.61 -6.24
N THR A 190 -8.66 3.72 -4.91
CA THR A 190 -7.44 4.16 -4.24
C THR A 190 -6.16 3.42 -4.68
N PRO A 191 -6.16 2.11 -5.01
CA PRO A 191 -4.95 1.45 -5.50
C PRO A 191 -4.40 2.07 -6.80
N ILE A 192 -5.27 2.59 -7.67
CA ILE A 192 -4.83 3.32 -8.88
C ILE A 192 -4.20 4.65 -8.49
N TYR A 193 -4.84 5.39 -7.56
CA TYR A 193 -4.31 6.67 -7.09
C TYR A 193 -2.95 6.50 -6.43
N GLU A 194 -2.79 5.47 -5.60
CA GLU A 194 -1.55 5.07 -4.95
C GLU A 194 -0.48 4.71 -5.99
N PHE A 195 -0.83 3.92 -7.03
CA PHE A 195 0.09 3.61 -8.12
C PHE A 195 0.57 4.87 -8.85
N VAL A 196 -0.35 5.75 -9.26
CA VAL A 196 -0.01 7.00 -9.96
C VAL A 196 0.88 7.88 -9.08
N ALA A 197 0.53 8.03 -7.80
CA ALA A 197 1.35 8.75 -6.85
C ALA A 197 2.75 8.13 -6.77
N CYS A 198 2.87 6.82 -6.58
CA CYS A 198 4.15 6.11 -6.53
C CYS A 198 4.99 6.32 -7.79
N MET A 199 4.39 6.34 -9.00
CA MET A 199 5.10 6.62 -10.25
C MET A 199 5.62 8.06 -10.32
N VAL A 200 4.85 9.03 -9.84
CA VAL A 200 5.29 10.43 -9.72
C VAL A 200 6.44 10.55 -8.71
N LEU A 201 6.29 9.94 -7.53
CA LEU A 201 7.34 9.94 -6.50
C LEU A 201 8.61 9.25 -7.00
N PHE A 202 8.48 8.13 -7.71
CA PHE A 202 9.60 7.46 -8.38
C PHE A 202 10.30 8.39 -9.35
N ALA A 203 9.57 9.07 -10.24
CA ALA A 203 10.15 9.99 -11.21
C ALA A 203 10.89 11.15 -10.52
N ILE A 204 10.34 11.69 -9.44
CA ILE A 204 10.99 12.73 -8.62
C ILE A 204 12.28 12.20 -8.00
N LEU A 205 12.25 11.06 -7.30
CA LEU A 205 13.44 10.47 -6.69
C LEU A 205 14.50 10.12 -7.74
N TRP A 206 14.07 9.59 -8.88
CA TRP A 206 14.94 9.27 -10.01
C TRP A 206 15.60 10.52 -10.57
N ALA A 207 14.89 11.64 -10.71
CA ALA A 207 15.45 12.91 -11.15
C ALA A 207 16.41 13.52 -10.11
N LEU A 208 16.12 13.36 -8.82
CA LEU A 208 16.95 13.86 -7.72
C LEU A 208 18.20 13.00 -7.49
N ARG A 209 18.26 11.75 -7.98
CA ARG A 209 19.34 10.80 -7.70
C ARG A 209 20.73 11.31 -8.04
N THR A 210 20.87 12.12 -9.10
CA THR A 210 22.15 12.69 -9.54
C THR A 210 22.46 14.04 -8.89
N ARG A 211 21.47 14.66 -8.24
CA ARG A 211 21.57 15.96 -7.57
C ARG A 211 22.00 15.82 -6.12
N MET A 212 21.69 14.70 -5.47
CA MET A 212 22.02 14.42 -4.07
C MET A 212 23.44 13.88 -3.94
N LYS A 213 24.29 14.56 -3.16
CA LYS A 213 25.73 14.23 -3.02
C LYS A 213 26.07 13.59 -1.67
N TYR A 214 25.23 13.76 -0.66
CA TYR A 214 25.49 13.28 0.69
C TYR A 214 24.64 12.04 1.00
N PRO A 215 25.18 11.06 1.74
CA PRO A 215 24.44 9.85 2.10
C PRO A 215 23.21 10.20 2.96
N LEU A 216 22.15 9.40 2.83
CA LEU A 216 20.83 9.49 3.46
C LEU A 216 19.95 10.66 3.00
N GLN A 217 20.40 11.48 2.03
CA GLN A 217 19.54 12.54 1.49
C GLN A 217 18.38 11.98 0.69
N LEU A 218 18.67 11.07 -0.24
CA LEU A 218 17.64 10.53 -1.13
C LEU A 218 16.68 9.63 -0.37
N PHE A 219 17.21 8.81 0.55
CA PHE A 219 16.40 7.98 1.44
C PHE A 219 15.53 8.83 2.39
N GLY A 220 16.07 9.92 2.96
CA GLY A 220 15.29 10.83 3.81
C GLY A 220 14.13 11.50 3.06
N ILE A 221 14.37 11.95 1.82
CA ILE A 221 13.31 12.49 0.95
C ILE A 221 12.26 11.41 0.65
N TYR A 222 12.69 10.19 0.34
CA TYR A 222 11.79 9.05 0.14
C TYR A 222 10.89 8.80 1.36
N LEU A 223 11.44 8.77 2.58
CA LEU A 223 10.65 8.54 3.79
C LEU A 223 9.57 9.62 3.99
N ILE A 224 9.91 10.89 3.75
CA ILE A 224 8.94 12.01 3.83
C ILE A 224 7.86 11.85 2.77
N MET A 225 8.26 11.64 1.51
CA MET A 225 7.32 11.56 0.38
C MET A 225 6.38 10.36 0.51
N ASN A 226 6.91 9.20 0.87
CA ASN A 226 6.14 7.97 1.10
C ASN A 226 5.22 8.11 2.34
N GLY A 227 5.70 8.75 3.41
CA GLY A 227 4.86 9.02 4.58
C GLY A 227 3.70 9.97 4.25
N LEU A 228 3.95 11.05 3.51
CA LEU A 228 2.91 11.98 3.10
C LEU A 228 1.86 11.32 2.18
N GLU A 229 2.30 10.54 1.20
CA GLU A 229 1.40 9.80 0.32
C GLU A 229 0.47 8.89 1.12
N ARG A 230 1.03 8.07 2.02
CA ARG A 230 0.25 7.20 2.92
C ARG A 230 -0.74 7.98 3.77
N PHE A 231 -0.33 9.13 4.32
CA PHE A 231 -1.18 9.96 5.15
C PHE A 231 -2.39 10.51 4.38
N PHE A 232 -2.21 10.95 3.13
CA PHE A 232 -3.30 11.50 2.32
C PHE A 232 -4.26 10.43 1.81
N VAL A 233 -3.73 9.29 1.35
CA VAL A 233 -4.54 8.16 0.87
C VAL A 233 -5.42 7.61 2.00
N GLU A 234 -4.91 7.59 3.22
CA GLU A 234 -5.65 7.13 4.39
C GLU A 234 -6.89 7.96 4.69
N LYS A 235 -6.92 9.25 4.32
CA LYS A 235 -8.12 10.09 4.46
C LYS A 235 -9.25 9.66 3.52
N ILE A 236 -8.91 8.98 2.43
CA ILE A 236 -9.86 8.45 1.44
C ILE A 236 -10.27 7.01 1.80
N ARG A 237 -9.49 6.29 2.63
CA ARG A 237 -9.76 4.91 3.02
C ARG A 237 -10.68 4.80 4.25
N VAL A 238 -11.35 3.66 4.38
CA VAL A 238 -12.14 3.27 5.55
C VAL A 238 -11.34 2.27 6.38
N ASN A 239 -10.44 2.77 7.23
CA ASN A 239 -9.63 1.92 8.10
C ASN A 239 -10.04 2.06 9.57
N TYR A 240 -9.78 0.99 10.33
CA TYR A 240 -10.01 0.96 11.78
C TYR A 240 -9.11 1.97 12.50
N LYS A 241 -9.71 2.74 13.40
CA LYS A 241 -9.03 3.72 14.24
C LYS A 241 -8.68 3.09 15.59
N TYR A 242 -7.46 3.31 16.09
CA TYR A 242 -7.08 2.86 17.43
C TYR A 242 -7.50 3.87 18.48
N ASP A 243 -8.09 3.44 19.59
CA ASP A 243 -8.40 4.31 20.70
C ASP A 243 -7.17 4.61 21.56
N LEU A 244 -6.48 5.72 21.27
CA LEU A 244 -5.37 6.26 22.07
C LEU A 244 -5.83 7.39 23.01
N GLY A 245 -6.97 7.20 23.68
CA GLY A 245 -7.53 8.13 24.66
C GLY A 245 -8.13 9.39 24.05
N PHE A 246 -7.30 10.35 23.63
CA PHE A 246 -7.74 11.65 23.06
C PHE A 246 -7.62 11.73 21.53
N ILE A 247 -6.84 10.83 20.93
CA ILE A 247 -6.65 10.74 19.48
C ILE A 247 -6.97 9.32 19.04
N HIS A 248 -7.62 9.21 17.88
CA HIS A 248 -8.00 7.93 17.30
C HIS A 248 -7.30 7.68 15.95
N PRO A 249 -5.96 7.61 15.91
CA PRO A 249 -5.24 7.47 14.65
C PRO A 249 -5.31 6.04 14.11
N THR A 250 -5.25 5.89 12.79
CA THR A 250 -5.12 4.57 12.16
C THR A 250 -3.66 4.07 12.22
N GLN A 251 -3.46 2.77 12.01
CA GLN A 251 -2.10 2.18 11.93
C GLN A 251 -1.23 2.91 10.88
N ALA A 252 -1.84 3.23 9.74
CA ALA A 252 -1.19 3.90 8.63
C ALA A 252 -0.85 5.37 8.96
N GLU A 253 -1.68 6.09 9.72
CA GLU A 253 -1.39 7.45 10.19
C GLU A 253 -0.19 7.49 11.16
N ILE A 254 -0.08 6.49 12.05
CA ILE A 254 1.07 6.38 12.95
C ILE A 254 2.35 6.12 12.16
N ILE A 255 2.32 5.11 11.29
CA ILE A 255 3.49 4.72 10.49
C ILE A 255 3.93 5.87 9.57
N SER A 256 2.99 6.50 8.87
CA SER A 256 3.30 7.65 8.00
C SER A 256 3.93 8.82 8.77
N THR A 257 3.40 9.15 9.95
CA THR A 257 3.96 10.20 10.80
C THR A 257 5.40 9.87 11.23
N VAL A 258 5.66 8.62 11.65
CA VAL A 258 7.01 8.16 12.01
C VAL A 258 7.97 8.23 10.82
N LEU A 259 7.52 7.86 9.62
CA LEU A 259 8.34 7.95 8.40
C LEU A 259 8.70 9.41 8.08
N VAL A 260 7.73 10.33 8.15
CA VAL A 260 7.96 11.76 7.90
C VAL A 260 8.95 12.34 8.90
N ILE A 261 8.73 12.12 10.20
CA ILE A 261 9.62 12.63 11.27
C ILE A 261 11.03 12.07 11.09
N THR A 262 11.16 10.76 10.83
CA THR A 262 12.45 10.12 10.61
C THR A 262 13.18 10.72 9.42
N GLY A 263 12.48 10.91 8.29
CA GLY A 263 13.04 11.55 7.10
C GLY A 263 13.51 12.98 7.37
N LEU A 264 12.73 13.77 8.11
CA LEU A 264 13.10 15.15 8.50
C LEU A 264 14.36 15.16 9.38
N ILE A 265 14.45 14.26 10.36
CA ILE A 265 15.63 14.12 11.23
C ILE A 265 16.87 13.76 10.39
N LEU A 266 16.75 12.80 9.47
CA LEU A 266 17.86 12.42 8.58
C LEU A 266 18.35 13.61 7.76
N LEU A 267 17.43 14.37 7.14
CA LEU A 267 17.81 15.54 6.34
C LEU A 267 18.44 16.65 7.19
N PHE A 268 17.95 16.86 8.41
CA PHE A 268 18.55 17.80 9.36
C PHE A 268 19.97 17.39 9.75
N MET A 269 20.18 16.11 10.08
CA MET A 269 21.50 15.57 10.44
C MET A 269 22.50 15.69 9.28
N VAL A 270 22.06 15.41 8.05
CA VAL A 270 22.91 15.58 6.86
C VAL A 270 23.27 17.05 6.64
N ARG A 271 22.31 17.97 6.82
CA ARG A 271 22.57 19.41 6.70
C ARG A 271 23.55 19.90 7.76
N LYS A 272 23.46 19.40 8.99
CA LYS A 272 24.40 19.72 10.07
C LYS A 272 25.82 19.26 9.74
N LYS A 273 25.99 17.99 9.35
CA LYS A 273 27.29 17.45 8.92
C LYS A 273 27.89 18.20 7.73
N LYS A 274 27.06 18.60 6.77
CA LYS A 274 27.52 19.41 5.63
C LYS A 274 28.11 20.74 6.09
N LYS A 275 27.46 21.44 7.02
CA LYS A 275 27.98 22.70 7.56
C LYS A 275 29.29 22.49 8.32
N GLU A 276 29.36 21.47 9.17
CA GLU A 276 30.58 21.12 9.93
C GLU A 276 31.78 20.88 8.99
N MET A 277 31.60 20.11 7.92
CA MET A 277 32.65 19.88 6.91
C MET A 277 33.02 21.12 6.07
N GLN A 278 32.18 22.14 6.03
CA GLN A 278 32.47 23.40 5.34
C GLN A 278 33.17 24.42 6.26
N LEU A 279 33.11 24.21 7.57
CA LEU A 279 33.70 25.06 8.60
C LEU A 279 35.07 24.55 9.09
N SER A 280 35.38 23.26 8.87
CA SER A 280 36.69 22.63 9.08
C SER A 280 37.60 22.77 7.88
#